data_AF-A0A5J5SW31-F1
#
_entry.id   AF-A0A5J5SW31-F1
#
_cell.length_a   1.000
_cell.length_b   1.000
_cell.length_c   1.000
_cell.angle_alpha   90.00
_cell.angle_beta   90.00
_cell.angle_gamma   90.00
#
_symmetry.space_group_name_H-M   'P 1'
#
loop_
_entity.id
_entity.type
_entity.pdbx_description
1 polymer ?
#
loop_
_entity_poly.entity_id
_entity_poly.type
_entity_poly.pdbx_seq_one_letter_code
_entity_poly.pdbx_strand_id
1 'polypeptide(L)'
;MKMASLKEIISTLPRRKGWNDSDNDLFLYRSFYYYSFFIEGVMSAQQNFQSQPSDIIICSASKTRTTWLKSLTFAIVTRTTFDDSTNPLLTNLSHDCVPLLEVDLAQSSTNRDPKNPLLATHVPYSS
;
A
#
# COMPACT_ATOMS: atom_id res chain seq x y z
N MET A 1 10.57 -27.32 -4.54
CA MET A 1 10.61 -26.67 -3.22
C MET A 1 9.25 -26.02 -3.01
N LYS A 2 8.40 -26.57 -2.12
CA LYS A 2 7.08 -25.98 -1.85
C LYS A 2 7.32 -24.66 -1.09
N MET A 3 6.83 -23.54 -1.62
CA MET A 3 6.81 -22.30 -0.83
C MET A 3 5.81 -22.49 0.31
N ALA A 4 6.26 -22.26 1.54
CA ALA A 4 5.37 -22.21 2.70
C ALA A 4 4.29 -21.15 2.45
N SER A 5 3.06 -21.40 2.91
CA SER A 5 2.01 -20.38 2.79
C SER A 5 2.41 -19.13 3.60
N LEU A 6 2.02 -17.93 3.16
CA LEU A 6 2.36 -16.68 3.87
C LEU A 6 2.00 -16.75 5.36
N LYS A 7 0.88 -17.43 5.68
CA LYS A 7 0.44 -17.68 7.05
C LYS A 7 1.41 -18.52 7.86
N GLU A 8 2.02 -19.55 7.27
CA GLU A 8 3.05 -20.36 7.93
C GLU A 8 4.28 -19.51 8.25
N ILE A 9 4.74 -18.67 7.32
CA ILE A 9 5.87 -17.77 7.56
C ILE A 9 5.56 -16.80 8.71
N ILE A 10 4.40 -16.13 8.66
CA ILE A 10 3.98 -15.16 9.69
C ILE A 10 3.90 -15.81 11.07
N SER A 11 3.45 -17.06 11.16
CA SER A 11 3.33 -17.79 12.44
C SER A 11 4.66 -17.97 13.17
N THR A 12 5.79 -17.95 12.44
CA THR A 12 7.14 -18.10 12.99
C THR A 12 7.80 -16.77 13.39
N LEU A 13 7.21 -15.63 13.02
CA LEU A 13 7.81 -14.33 13.28
C LEU A 13 7.70 -13.95 14.77
N PRO A 14 8.70 -13.22 15.32
CA PRO A 14 8.60 -12.65 16.66
C PRO A 14 7.38 -11.73 16.77
N ARG A 15 6.54 -11.97 17.78
CA ARG A 15 5.31 -11.20 18.02
C ARG A 15 5.43 -10.30 19.24
N ARG A 16 4.73 -9.17 19.23
CA ARG A 16 4.51 -8.28 20.37
C ARG A 16 3.05 -7.85 20.41
N LYS A 17 2.52 -7.61 21.60
CA LYS A 17 1.18 -7.03 21.73
C LYS A 17 1.13 -5.67 21.04
N GLY A 18 0.10 -5.46 20.22
CA GLY A 18 -0.21 -4.17 19.63
C GLY A 18 -0.80 -3.19 20.66
N TRP A 19 -1.26 -2.05 20.16
CA TRP A 19 -1.82 -0.97 20.98
C TRP A 19 -3.17 -1.35 21.63
N ASN A 20 -3.98 -2.22 21.00
CA ASN A 20 -5.32 -2.57 21.47
C ASN A 20 -5.32 -3.94 22.18
N ASP A 21 -6.19 -4.11 23.18
CA ASP A 21 -6.40 -5.37 23.93
C ASP A 21 -7.06 -6.48 23.11
N SER A 22 -7.51 -6.18 21.88
CA SER A 22 -7.96 -7.18 20.90
C SER A 22 -6.76 -7.80 20.19
N ASP A 23 -6.97 -8.99 19.60
CA ASP A 23 -6.01 -9.89 18.92
C ASP A 23 -5.27 -9.24 17.71
N ASN A 24 -4.55 -8.15 17.97
CA ASN A 24 -3.85 -7.27 17.03
C ASN A 24 -2.34 -7.31 17.32
N ASP A 25 -1.79 -8.51 17.40
CA ASP A 25 -0.36 -8.72 17.55
C ASP A 25 0.40 -8.07 16.39
N LEU A 26 1.51 -7.44 16.74
CA LEU A 26 2.50 -6.93 15.81
C LEU A 26 3.58 -7.99 15.60
N PHE A 27 3.93 -8.26 14.36
CA PHE A 27 4.94 -9.24 14.00
C PHE A 27 6.16 -8.53 13.40
N LEU A 28 7.34 -8.97 13.81
CA LEU A 28 8.62 -8.43 13.33
C LEU A 28 8.96 -9.03 11.98
N TYR A 29 8.93 -8.22 10.92
CA TYR A 29 9.37 -8.58 9.58
C TYR A 29 10.39 -7.56 9.08
N ARG A 30 11.57 -8.03 8.66
CA ARG A 30 12.66 -7.19 8.11
C ARG A 30 12.97 -5.94 8.95
N SER A 31 13.06 -6.12 10.26
CA SER A 31 13.36 -5.07 11.26
C SER A 31 12.21 -4.10 11.58
N PHE A 32 11.00 -4.31 11.04
CA PHE A 32 9.83 -3.47 11.32
C PHE A 32 8.67 -4.29 11.88
N TYR A 33 7.86 -3.66 12.72
CA TYR A 33 6.65 -4.26 13.29
C TYR A 33 5.42 -3.90 12.45
N TYR A 34 4.64 -4.91 12.09
CA TYR A 34 3.41 -4.77 11.30
C TYR A 34 2.28 -5.59 11.89
N TYR A 35 1.02 -5.19 11.61
CA TYR A 35 -0.10 -6.10 11.80
C TYR A 35 -0.06 -7.22 10.75
N SER A 36 -0.60 -8.39 11.10
CA SER A 36 -0.59 -9.60 10.24
C SER A 36 -1.07 -9.33 8.81
N PHE A 37 -2.21 -8.63 8.66
CA PHE A 37 -2.77 -8.29 7.36
C PHE A 37 -1.82 -7.44 6.50
N PHE A 38 -1.07 -6.51 7.10
CA PHE A 38 -0.07 -5.74 6.37
C PHE A 38 1.10 -6.62 5.93
N ILE A 39 1.55 -7.59 6.73
CA ILE A 39 2.67 -8.46 6.34
C ILE A 39 2.33 -9.32 5.13
N GLU A 40 1.14 -9.90 5.10
CA GLU A 40 0.68 -10.66 3.94
C GLU A 40 0.74 -9.82 2.67
N GLY A 41 0.28 -8.56 2.77
CA GLY A 41 0.33 -7.62 1.66
C GLY A 41 1.74 -7.18 1.26
N VAL A 42 2.63 -6.92 2.23
CA VAL A 42 4.03 -6.61 1.96
C VAL A 42 4.73 -7.77 1.27
N MET A 43 4.58 -9.00 1.78
CA MET A 43 5.19 -10.19 1.18
C MET A 43 4.63 -10.45 -0.23
N SER A 44 3.33 -10.27 -0.43
CA SER A 44 2.71 -10.38 -1.76
C SER A 44 3.26 -9.33 -2.72
N ALA A 45 3.33 -8.07 -2.32
CA ALA A 45 3.90 -6.99 -3.13
C ALA A 45 5.36 -7.28 -3.49
N GLN A 46 6.19 -7.71 -2.54
CA GLN A 46 7.59 -8.08 -2.78
C GLN A 46 7.77 -9.22 -3.78
N GLN A 47 6.82 -10.17 -3.84
CA GLN A 47 6.90 -11.32 -4.74
C GLN A 47 6.31 -11.04 -6.13
N ASN A 48 5.23 -10.25 -6.19
CA ASN A 48 4.37 -10.18 -7.36
C ASN A 48 4.34 -8.80 -8.04
N PHE A 49 4.70 -7.73 -7.33
CA PHE A 49 4.66 -6.39 -7.91
C PHE A 49 5.79 -6.20 -8.93
N GLN A 50 5.43 -5.86 -10.16
CA GLN A 50 6.36 -5.52 -11.23
C GLN A 50 6.22 -4.03 -11.55
N SER A 51 7.19 -3.24 -11.07
CA SER A 51 7.24 -1.81 -11.34
C SER A 51 7.39 -1.53 -12.83
N GLN A 52 6.65 -0.55 -13.33
CA GLN A 52 6.85 0.02 -14.66
C GLN A 52 7.72 1.28 -14.58
N PRO A 53 8.49 1.62 -15.63
CA PRO A 53 9.29 2.85 -15.67
C PRO A 53 8.48 4.14 -15.49
N SER A 54 7.18 4.09 -15.79
CA SER A 54 6.23 5.20 -15.62
C SER A 54 5.66 5.30 -14.21
N ASP A 55 5.91 4.33 -13.32
CA ASP A 55 5.31 4.30 -12.00
C ASP A 55 5.87 5.40 -11.10
N ILE A 56 4.98 6.06 -10.37
CA ILE A 56 5.30 7.08 -9.38
C ILE A 56 4.80 6.56 -8.03
N ILE A 57 5.73 6.18 -7.16
CA ILE A 57 5.44 5.62 -5.84
C ILE A 57 5.53 6.71 -4.78
N ILE A 58 4.40 6.98 -4.12
CA ILE A 58 4.30 7.91 -3.00
C ILE A 58 4.64 7.15 -1.71
N CYS A 59 5.83 7.39 -1.18
CA CYS A 59 6.31 6.77 0.06
C CYS A 59 6.06 7.69 1.26
N SER A 60 5.44 7.17 2.32
CA SER A 60 5.25 7.93 3.56
C SER A 60 4.91 7.02 4.73
N ALA A 61 5.22 7.45 5.95
CA ALA A 61 4.77 6.74 7.14
C ALA A 61 3.24 6.85 7.29
N SER A 62 2.63 5.84 7.90
CA SER A 62 1.20 5.85 8.18
C SER A 62 0.81 7.10 9.00
N LYS A 63 -0.33 7.70 8.64
CA LYS A 63 -0.92 8.87 9.32
C LYS A 63 -0.11 10.18 9.24
N THR A 64 0.95 10.26 8.45
CA THR A 64 1.68 11.53 8.21
C THR A 64 1.09 12.32 7.04
N ARG A 65 -0.22 12.58 7.06
CA ARG A 65 -0.97 13.37 6.04
C ARG A 65 -0.94 12.79 4.63
N THR A 66 -0.95 11.46 4.51
CA THR A 66 -0.93 10.76 3.22
C THR A 66 -2.14 11.06 2.35
N THR A 67 -3.31 11.30 2.94
CA THR A 67 -4.52 11.73 2.23
C THR A 67 -4.27 13.00 1.42
N TRP A 68 -3.63 14.01 2.02
CA TRP A 68 -3.32 15.27 1.35
C TRP A 68 -2.27 15.09 0.25
N LEU A 69 -1.22 14.31 0.54
CA LEU A 69 -0.15 14.02 -0.43
C LEU A 69 -0.68 13.23 -1.65
N LYS A 70 -1.56 12.24 -1.44
CA LYS A 70 -2.23 11.49 -2.50
C LYS A 70 -3.10 12.41 -3.37
N SER A 71 -3.97 13.21 -2.75
CA SER A 71 -4.82 14.15 -3.48
C SER A 71 -4.01 15.14 -4.30
N LEU A 72 -2.98 15.74 -3.71
CA LEU A 72 -2.14 16.72 -4.39
C LEU A 72 -1.41 16.12 -5.59
N THR A 73 -0.78 14.96 -5.39
CA THR A 73 -0.02 14.29 -6.46
C THR A 73 -0.96 13.82 -7.59
N PHE A 74 -2.13 13.28 -7.23
CA PHE A 74 -3.16 12.90 -8.19
C PHE A 74 -3.63 14.08 -9.03
N ALA A 75 -3.96 15.22 -8.40
CA ALA A 75 -4.36 16.42 -9.11
C ALA A 75 -3.27 16.89 -10.08
N ILE A 76 -2.00 16.88 -9.66
CA ILE A 76 -0.88 17.30 -10.51
C ILE A 76 -0.75 16.38 -11.75
N VAL A 77 -0.76 15.07 -11.55
CA VAL A 77 -0.56 14.09 -12.64
C VAL A 77 -1.72 14.09 -13.63
N THR A 78 -2.95 14.29 -13.13
CA THR A 78 -4.17 14.17 -13.94
C THR A 78 -4.73 15.51 -14.42
N ARG A 79 -4.05 16.64 -14.17
CA ARG A 79 -4.50 18.00 -14.52
C ARG A 79 -4.83 18.23 -16.00
N THR A 80 -4.29 17.42 -16.91
CA THR A 80 -4.59 17.49 -18.35
C THR A 80 -5.62 16.45 -18.79
N THR A 81 -6.00 15.55 -17.88
CA THR A 81 -6.95 14.47 -18.12
C THR A 81 -8.34 14.82 -17.61
N PHE A 82 -8.42 15.55 -16.50
CA PHE A 82 -9.68 16.00 -15.89
C PHE A 82 -9.66 17.51 -15.68
N ASP A 83 -10.77 18.16 -16.01
CA ASP A 83 -11.03 19.54 -15.60
C ASP A 83 -11.40 19.59 -14.12
N ASP A 84 -11.28 20.77 -13.50
CA ASP A 84 -11.57 20.99 -12.07
C ASP A 84 -12.96 20.48 -11.65
N SER A 85 -13.97 20.64 -12.51
CA SER A 85 -15.35 20.20 -12.25
C SER A 85 -15.60 18.71 -12.47
N THR A 86 -14.66 18.01 -13.10
CA THR A 86 -14.78 16.58 -13.43
C THR A 86 -13.75 15.72 -12.70
N ASN A 87 -12.96 16.33 -11.81
CA ASN A 87 -11.89 15.64 -11.12
C ASN A 87 -12.43 14.54 -10.20
N PRO A 88 -11.93 13.29 -10.30
CA PRO A 88 -12.35 12.18 -9.44
C PRO A 88 -12.24 12.46 -7.92
N LEU A 89 -11.36 13.37 -7.51
CA LEU A 89 -11.23 13.77 -6.10
C LEU A 89 -12.47 14.49 -5.54
N LEU A 90 -13.42 14.92 -6.38
CA LEU A 90 -14.67 15.52 -5.95
C LEU A 90 -15.70 14.48 -5.46
N THR A 91 -15.60 13.24 -5.93
CA THR A 91 -16.59 12.18 -5.64
C THR A 91 -16.00 10.97 -4.94
N ASN A 92 -14.68 10.76 -5.02
CA ASN A 92 -13.98 9.60 -4.48
C ASN A 92 -12.98 9.99 -3.38
N LEU A 93 -12.61 9.02 -2.54
CA LEU A 93 -11.53 9.24 -1.58
C LEU A 93 -10.18 9.19 -2.32
N SER A 94 -9.19 9.95 -1.84
CA SER A 94 -7.86 9.92 -2.46
C SER A 94 -7.15 8.57 -2.33
N HIS A 95 -7.62 7.70 -1.42
CA HIS A 95 -7.18 6.31 -1.32
C HIS A 95 -7.71 5.45 -2.48
N ASP A 96 -8.88 5.77 -3.03
CA ASP A 96 -9.44 5.08 -4.20
C ASP A 96 -8.73 5.54 -5.48
N CYS A 97 -8.31 6.81 -5.53
CA CYS A 97 -7.58 7.37 -6.66
C CYS A 97 -6.11 6.96 -6.70
N VAL A 98 -5.48 6.65 -5.56
CA VAL A 98 -4.07 6.25 -5.47
C VAL A 98 -3.95 5.02 -4.57
N PRO A 99 -3.95 3.80 -5.15
CA PRO A 99 -3.97 2.57 -4.37
C PRO A 99 -2.64 2.32 -3.63
N LEU A 100 -2.73 1.64 -2.49
CA LEU A 100 -1.59 1.15 -1.70
C LEU A 100 -1.09 -0.19 -2.22
N LEU A 101 0.23 -0.32 -2.31
CA LEU A 101 0.89 -1.55 -2.76
C LEU A 101 0.57 -2.74 -1.85
N GLU A 102 0.79 -2.57 -0.56
CA GLU A 102 0.65 -3.61 0.46
C GLU A 102 -0.80 -3.83 0.94
N VAL A 103 -1.79 -3.20 0.33
CA VAL A 103 -3.21 -3.38 0.68
C VAL A 103 -4.04 -3.65 -0.57
N ASP A 104 -4.14 -2.67 -1.46
CA ASP A 104 -5.07 -2.71 -2.58
C ASP A 104 -4.54 -3.63 -3.68
N LEU A 105 -3.26 -3.49 -4.07
CA LEU A 105 -2.66 -4.33 -5.10
C LEU A 105 -2.36 -5.75 -4.61
N ALA A 106 -2.14 -5.92 -3.30
CA ALA A 106 -1.98 -7.23 -2.70
C ALA A 106 -3.26 -8.08 -2.78
N GLN A 107 -4.44 -7.46 -2.76
CA GLN A 107 -5.72 -8.14 -2.92
C GLN A 107 -6.03 -8.47 -4.39
N SER A 108 -5.79 -7.52 -5.30
CA SER A 108 -5.91 -7.74 -6.73
C SER A 108 -5.04 -6.77 -7.52
N SER A 109 -4.29 -7.30 -8.48
CA SER A 109 -3.50 -6.49 -9.42
C SER A 109 -4.37 -5.62 -10.35
N THR A 110 -5.67 -5.91 -10.45
CA THR A 110 -6.64 -5.10 -11.21
C THR A 110 -7.13 -3.87 -10.45
N ASN A 111 -6.76 -3.69 -9.17
CA ASN A 111 -7.17 -2.55 -8.35
C ASN A 111 -6.44 -1.24 -8.70
N ARG A 112 -5.71 -1.22 -9.81
CA ARG A 112 -5.01 -0.06 -10.34
C ARG A 112 -5.54 0.28 -11.73
N ASP A 113 -5.88 1.55 -11.96
CA ASP A 113 -6.11 2.05 -13.31
C ASP A 113 -4.80 2.01 -14.11
N PRO A 114 -4.73 1.28 -15.25
CA PRO A 114 -3.53 1.22 -16.08
C PRO A 114 -3.05 2.59 -16.60
N LYS A 115 -3.94 3.59 -16.67
CA LYS A 115 -3.61 4.96 -17.09
C LYS A 115 -3.07 5.82 -15.95
N ASN A 116 -3.20 5.36 -14.71
CA ASN A 116 -2.73 6.08 -13.55
C ASN A 116 -1.34 5.57 -13.12
N PRO A 117 -0.28 6.39 -13.26
CA PRO A 117 1.05 6.00 -12.83
C PRO A 117 1.21 5.94 -11.31
N LEU A 118 0.25 6.46 -10.55
CA LEU A 118 0.39 6.67 -9.11
C LEU A 118 0.09 5.42 -8.29
N LEU A 119 1.00 5.16 -7.36
CA LEU A 119 0.88 4.16 -6.31
C LEU A 119 1.32 4.79 -4.99
N ALA A 120 0.93 4.20 -3.87
CA ALA A 120 1.42 4.60 -2.56
C ALA A 120 1.94 3.40 -1.78
N THR A 121 2.79 3.66 -0.80
CA THR A 121 3.22 2.64 0.14
C THR A 121 3.63 3.23 1.48
N HIS A 122 3.37 2.45 2.54
CA HIS A 122 3.91 2.63 3.87
C HIS A 122 5.09 1.70 4.16
N VAL A 123 5.48 0.88 3.18
CA VAL A 123 6.60 -0.06 3.32
C VAL A 123 7.90 0.71 3.51
N PRO A 124 8.66 0.42 4.58
CA PRO A 124 9.98 0.97 4.79
C PRO A 124 10.91 0.65 3.61
N TYR A 125 11.74 1.61 3.25
CA TYR A 125 12.64 1.52 2.09
C TYR A 125 13.52 0.26 2.06
N SER A 126 13.96 -0.23 3.22
CA SER A 126 14.85 -1.40 3.33
C SER A 126 14.12 -2.75 3.39
N SER A 127 12.79 -2.76 3.24
CA SER A 127 12.00 -4.00 3.31
C SER A 127 12.08 -4.78 2.01
#